data_AF-A0A948UUL5-F1
#
_entry.id   AF-A0A948UUL5-F1
#
_cell.length_a   1.000
_cell.length_b   1.000
_cell.length_c   1.000
_cell.angle_alpha   90.00
_cell.angle_beta   90.00
_cell.angle_gamma   90.00
#
_symmetry.space_group_name_H-M   'P 1'
#
loop_
_entity.id
_entity.type
_entity.pdbx_description
1 polymer ?
#
loop_
_entity_poly.entity_id
_entity_poly.type
_entity_poly.pdbx_seq_one_letter_code
_entity_poly.pdbx_strand_id
1 'polypeptide(L)'
;MDGALPQRSDQELGGAPEGLDALAVAERVKADGGIGLFVARDYARMGEFVQAFGFFADDIEVVEFPAWDCLPYDRLSPTSSVSAERMAALTRLAQRAPADRKPLLVVTTVSAAMQRTPPREVTCGAGFQTTVGLDLDTAALERYFAANGY
;
A
#
# COMPACT_ATOMS: atom_id res chain seq x y z
N MET A 1 -1.36 18.43 -16.22
CA MET A 1 -0.55 17.82 -15.15
C MET A 1 0.87 18.28 -15.39
N ASP A 2 1.31 19.29 -14.67
CA ASP A 2 2.66 19.83 -14.82
C ASP A 2 3.66 18.78 -14.33
N GLY A 3 4.31 18.12 -15.29
CA GLY A 3 5.23 17.00 -15.11
C GLY A 3 6.60 17.42 -14.60
N ALA A 4 6.65 18.31 -13.60
CA ALA A 4 7.88 18.53 -12.85
C ALA A 4 8.15 17.27 -12.01
N LEU A 5 8.93 16.34 -12.59
CA LEU A 5 9.42 15.19 -11.85
C LEU A 5 10.22 15.70 -10.65
N PRO A 6 9.96 15.19 -9.43
CA PRO A 6 10.76 15.58 -8.27
C PRO A 6 12.24 15.35 -8.56
N GLN A 7 13.08 16.25 -8.07
CA GLN A 7 14.53 16.17 -8.27
C GLN A 7 15.02 14.87 -7.65
N ARG A 8 15.41 13.90 -8.48
CA ARG A 8 15.96 12.62 -8.00
C ARG A 8 17.31 12.87 -7.37
N SER A 9 17.38 12.75 -6.05
CA SER A 9 18.63 12.62 -5.31
C SER A 9 18.93 11.13 -5.13
N ASP A 10 19.31 10.46 -6.22
CA ASP A 10 19.66 9.04 -6.15
C ASP A 10 20.88 8.89 -5.20
N GLN A 11 20.73 8.06 -4.17
CA GLN A 11 21.79 7.73 -3.22
C GLN A 11 21.99 6.22 -3.21
N GLU A 12 23.23 5.78 -3.38
CA GLU A 12 23.60 4.39 -3.17
C GLU A 12 24.00 4.21 -1.70
N LEU A 13 23.21 3.40 -0.99
CA LEU A 13 23.49 3.03 0.40
C LEU A 13 24.07 1.63 0.42
N GLY A 14 25.21 1.46 1.08
CA GLY A 14 25.89 0.17 1.28
C GLY A 14 26.30 0.00 2.73
N GLY A 15 26.75 -1.20 3.10
CA GLY A 15 27.21 -1.50 4.46
C GLY A 15 26.11 -1.74 5.49
N ALA A 16 24.85 -1.85 5.06
CA ALA A 16 23.74 -2.28 5.89
C ALA A 16 23.41 -3.75 5.57
N PRO A 17 23.84 -4.73 6.39
CA PRO A 17 23.39 -6.11 6.23
C PRO A 17 21.87 -6.20 6.43
N GLU A 18 21.28 -7.26 5.90
CA GLU A 18 19.85 -7.53 6.03
C GLU A 18 19.41 -7.48 7.50
N GLY A 19 18.41 -6.64 7.79
CA GLY A 19 17.94 -6.35 9.14
C GLY A 19 18.37 -4.96 9.62
N LEU A 20 19.64 -4.56 9.39
CA LEU A 20 20.09 -3.20 9.72
C LEU A 20 19.55 -2.16 8.73
N ASP A 21 19.29 -2.58 7.50
CA ASP A 21 18.65 -1.74 6.49
C ASP A 21 17.26 -1.25 6.93
N ALA A 22 16.52 -2.06 7.69
CA ALA A 22 15.23 -1.67 8.26
C ALA A 22 15.35 -0.48 9.24
N LEU A 23 16.41 -0.44 10.06
CA LEU A 23 16.69 0.70 10.94
C LEU A 23 17.00 1.96 10.11
N ALA A 24 17.86 1.86 9.10
CA ALA A 24 18.21 2.98 8.25
C ALA A 24 16.98 3.56 7.52
N VAL A 25 16.09 2.68 7.03
CA VAL A 25 14.83 3.11 6.42
C VAL A 25 13.90 3.73 7.45
N ALA A 26 13.80 3.17 8.66
CA ALA A 26 12.97 3.71 9.74
C ALA A 26 13.40 5.14 10.12
N GLU A 27 14.69 5.37 10.35
CA GLU A 27 15.24 6.69 10.65
C GLU A 27 14.93 7.70 9.54
N ARG A 28 15.09 7.28 8.27
CA ARG A 28 14.79 8.13 7.11
C ARG A 28 13.30 8.47 7.03
N VAL A 29 12.42 7.49 7.16
CA VAL A 29 10.96 7.69 7.09
C VAL A 29 10.48 8.58 8.24
N LYS A 30 11.06 8.45 9.44
CA LYS A 30 10.79 9.36 10.58
C LYS A 30 11.26 10.78 10.31
N ALA A 31 12.47 10.95 9.79
CA ALA A 31 13.08 12.25 9.54
C ALA A 31 12.36 13.03 8.43
N ASP A 32 12.07 12.35 7.32
CA ASP A 32 11.44 12.99 6.16
C ASP A 32 9.94 13.21 6.42
N GLY A 33 9.27 12.26 7.06
CA GLY A 33 7.82 12.21 7.18
C GLY A 33 7.12 11.97 5.83
N GLY A 34 5.79 11.78 5.88
CA GLY A 34 5.02 11.39 4.71
C GLY A 34 5.10 9.90 4.40
N ILE A 35 5.04 9.53 3.12
CA ILE A 35 5.04 8.14 2.67
C ILE A 35 6.44 7.75 2.17
N GLY A 36 7.02 6.73 2.77
CA GLY A 36 8.14 5.97 2.20
C GLY A 36 7.63 4.77 1.40
N LEU A 37 8.30 4.42 0.31
CA LEU A 37 8.04 3.19 -0.45
C LEU A 37 9.30 2.32 -0.44
N PHE A 38 9.20 1.14 0.16
CA PHE A 38 10.23 0.11 0.09
C PHE A 38 9.83 -0.95 -0.93
N VAL A 39 10.71 -1.18 -1.91
CA VAL A 39 10.51 -2.17 -2.97
C VAL A 39 11.49 -3.33 -2.74
N ALA A 40 10.99 -4.41 -2.16
CA ALA A 40 11.72 -5.66 -2.00
C ALA A 40 11.88 -6.37 -3.34
N ARG A 41 12.92 -7.21 -3.47
CA ARG A 41 13.10 -8.01 -4.69
C ARG A 41 12.04 -9.12 -4.83
N ASP A 42 11.61 -9.68 -3.70
CA ASP A 42 10.70 -10.81 -3.61
C ASP A 42 9.95 -10.80 -2.26
N TYR A 43 9.01 -11.73 -2.09
CA TYR A 43 8.18 -11.86 -0.90
C TYR A 43 8.96 -12.28 0.36
N ALA A 44 10.01 -13.10 0.22
CA ALA A 44 10.78 -13.54 1.37
C ALA A 44 11.51 -12.34 1.99
N ARG A 45 12.20 -11.56 1.14
CA ARG A 45 12.86 -10.32 1.54
C ARG A 45 11.88 -9.30 2.11
N MET A 46 10.68 -9.22 1.52
CA MET A 46 9.61 -8.34 1.99
C MET A 46 9.22 -8.68 3.44
N GLY A 47 8.92 -9.95 3.73
CA GLY A 47 8.50 -10.40 5.05
C GLY A 47 9.59 -10.24 6.12
N GLU A 48 10.84 -10.56 5.79
CA GLU A 48 12.00 -10.33 6.67
C GLU A 48 12.17 -8.85 7.01
N PHE A 49 12.06 -7.98 6.00
CA PHE A 49 12.17 -6.54 6.18
C PHE A 49 11.04 -5.98 7.05
N VAL A 50 9.79 -6.40 6.83
CA VAL A 50 8.64 -5.96 7.65
C VAL A 50 8.83 -6.34 9.11
N GLN A 51 9.29 -7.58 9.39
CA GLN A 51 9.57 -8.02 10.75
C GLN A 51 10.69 -7.19 11.41
N ALA A 52 11.80 -6.95 10.70
CA ALA A 52 12.90 -6.13 11.21
C ALA A 52 12.48 -4.66 11.40
N PHE A 53 11.69 -4.11 10.49
CA PHE A 53 11.20 -2.74 10.56
C PHE A 53 10.28 -2.53 11.77
N GLY A 54 9.36 -3.47 12.02
CA GLY A 54 8.48 -3.44 13.18
C GLY A 54 9.23 -3.52 14.52
N PHE A 55 10.44 -4.09 14.55
CA PHE A 55 11.29 -4.06 15.74
C PHE A 55 11.88 -2.67 16.03
N PHE A 56 12.23 -1.89 14.99
CA PHE A 56 12.85 -0.56 15.16
C PHE A 56 11.86 0.60 15.17
N ALA A 57 10.68 0.43 14.57
CA ALA A 57 9.68 1.48 14.38
C ALA A 57 8.24 0.94 14.45
N ASP A 58 7.85 0.47 15.64
CA ASP A 58 6.48 0.03 15.94
C ASP A 58 5.45 1.18 15.93
N ASP A 59 5.91 2.42 15.97
CA ASP A 59 5.13 3.65 15.92
C ASP A 59 4.80 4.11 14.49
N ILE A 60 5.43 3.53 13.47
CA ILE A 60 5.18 3.84 12.06
C ILE A 60 4.24 2.79 11.48
N GLU A 61 3.17 3.28 10.86
CA GLU A 61 2.23 2.42 10.14
C GLU A 61 2.91 1.80 8.91
N VAL A 62 2.85 0.46 8.80
CA VAL A 62 3.30 -0.30 7.64
C VAL A 62 2.09 -0.75 6.84
N VAL A 63 2.08 -0.45 5.54
CA VAL A 63 1.07 -0.89 4.58
C VAL A 63 1.73 -1.81 3.57
N GLU A 64 1.36 -3.08 3.59
CA GLU A 64 1.83 -4.07 2.62
C GLU A 64 1.00 -3.99 1.32
N PHE A 65 1.67 -3.97 0.17
CA PHE A 65 1.04 -4.04 -1.15
C PHE A 65 1.58 -5.26 -1.89
N PRO A 66 0.90 -6.42 -1.81
CA PRO A 66 1.38 -7.67 -2.37
C PRO A 66 1.20 -7.69 -3.89
N ALA A 67 2.00 -8.49 -4.59
CA ALA A 67 1.76 -8.84 -5.99
C ALA A 67 0.53 -9.77 -6.10
N TRP A 68 0.01 -9.97 -7.30
CA TRP A 68 -0.89 -11.10 -7.52
C TRP A 68 -0.17 -12.43 -7.23
N ASP A 69 -0.93 -13.38 -6.71
CA ASP A 69 -0.52 -14.77 -6.47
C ASP A 69 -0.75 -15.68 -7.68
N CYS A 70 -0.99 -15.09 -8.84
CA CYS A 70 -1.07 -15.75 -10.14
C CYS A 70 -0.06 -15.13 -11.11
N LEU A 71 0.25 -15.84 -12.19
CA LEU A 71 1.17 -15.36 -13.22
C LEU A 71 0.53 -14.26 -14.09
N PRO A 72 1.33 -13.41 -14.74
CA PRO A 72 0.83 -12.54 -15.80
C PRO A 72 0.13 -13.38 -16.90
N TYR A 73 -1.12 -13.04 -17.21
CA TYR A 73 -1.97 -13.76 -18.17
C TYR A 73 -2.35 -15.19 -17.76
N ASP A 74 -2.36 -15.48 -16.46
CA ASP A 74 -2.90 -16.74 -15.94
C ASP A 74 -4.40 -16.89 -16.22
N ARG A 75 -4.88 -18.13 -16.23
CA ARG A 75 -6.31 -18.47 -16.35
C ARG A 75 -7.04 -18.35 -15.02
N LEU A 76 -6.31 -18.30 -13.92
CA LEU A 76 -6.83 -18.10 -12.58
C LEU A 76 -6.74 -16.63 -12.19
N SER A 77 -7.81 -16.13 -11.56
CA SER A 77 -7.78 -14.83 -10.90
C SER A 77 -6.92 -14.88 -9.64
N PRO A 78 -6.36 -13.74 -9.18
CA PRO A 78 -5.75 -13.69 -7.87
C PRO A 78 -6.76 -14.13 -6.79
N THR A 79 -6.26 -14.67 -5.69
CA THR A 79 -7.14 -15.06 -4.59
C THR A 79 -7.89 -13.85 -4.01
N SER A 80 -9.06 -14.10 -3.42
CA SER A 80 -9.86 -13.05 -2.79
C SER A 80 -9.10 -12.37 -1.65
N SER A 81 -8.25 -13.11 -0.92
CA SER A 81 -7.38 -12.55 0.13
C SER A 81 -6.37 -11.55 -0.43
N VAL A 82 -5.62 -11.90 -1.47
CA VAL A 82 -4.65 -11.00 -2.11
C VAL A 82 -5.36 -9.80 -2.74
N SER A 83 -6.52 -10.02 -3.36
CA SER A 83 -7.33 -8.94 -3.93
C SER A 83 -7.82 -7.97 -2.86
N ALA A 84 -8.30 -8.48 -1.72
CA ALA A 84 -8.77 -7.68 -0.60
C ALA A 84 -7.63 -6.89 0.04
N GLU A 85 -6.48 -7.51 0.28
CA GLU A 85 -5.31 -6.86 0.86
C GLU A 85 -4.81 -5.70 -0.02
N ARG A 86 -4.72 -5.93 -1.33
CA ARG A 86 -4.36 -4.88 -2.30
C ARG A 86 -5.35 -3.73 -2.28
N MET A 87 -6.66 -4.02 -2.26
CA MET A 87 -7.68 -2.98 -2.21
C MET A 87 -7.68 -2.23 -0.87
N ALA A 88 -7.38 -2.90 0.24
CA ALA A 88 -7.22 -2.26 1.55
C ALA A 88 -6.04 -1.29 1.54
N ALA A 89 -4.88 -1.70 1.02
CA ALA A 89 -3.70 -0.85 0.86
C ALA A 89 -3.98 0.37 -0.03
N LEU A 90 -4.58 0.16 -1.21
CA LEU A 90 -4.93 1.25 -2.12
C LEU A 90 -5.96 2.21 -1.52
N THR A 91 -6.97 1.70 -0.81
CA THR A 91 -7.98 2.53 -0.14
C THR A 91 -7.35 3.36 0.96
N ARG A 92 -6.45 2.76 1.77
CA ARG A 92 -5.71 3.45 2.82
C ARG A 92 -4.89 4.62 2.27
N LEU A 93 -4.19 4.39 1.16
CA LEU A 93 -3.41 5.42 0.47
C LEU A 93 -4.29 6.48 -0.19
N ALA A 94 -5.40 6.06 -0.81
CA ALA A 94 -6.32 6.95 -1.50
C ALA A 94 -7.04 7.93 -0.55
N GLN A 95 -7.36 7.50 0.67
CA GLN A 95 -7.99 8.33 1.70
C GLN A 95 -7.03 9.32 2.37
N ARG A 96 -5.72 9.17 2.19
CA ARG A 96 -4.73 10.05 2.82
C ARG A 96 -4.78 11.45 2.22
N ALA A 97 -4.81 12.46 3.08
CA ALA A 97 -4.79 13.86 2.63
C ALA A 97 -3.42 14.21 2.01
N PRO A 98 -3.37 14.99 0.91
CA PRO A 98 -2.09 15.37 0.29
C PRO A 98 -1.11 16.09 1.23
N ALA A 99 -1.64 16.83 2.22
CA ALA A 99 -0.85 17.53 3.22
C ALA A 99 -0.47 16.67 4.44
N ASP A 100 -0.92 15.42 4.51
CA ASP A 100 -0.58 14.53 5.62
C ASP A 100 0.91 14.16 5.57
N ARG A 101 1.63 14.53 6.62
CA ARG A 101 3.06 14.26 6.82
C ARG A 101 3.32 13.19 7.87
N LYS A 102 2.29 12.55 8.45
CA LYS A 102 2.47 11.44 9.39
C LYS A 102 3.28 10.32 8.70
N PRO A 103 4.41 9.87 9.27
CA PRO A 103 5.20 8.80 8.68
C PRO A 103 4.37 7.55 8.43
N LEU A 104 4.48 7.02 7.22
CA LEU A 104 3.87 5.76 6.78
C LEU A 104 4.85 5.08 5.83
N LEU A 105 5.04 3.78 5.99
CA LEU A 105 5.86 2.98 5.10
C LEU A 105 4.96 2.06 4.27
N VAL A 106 5.03 2.17 2.95
CA VAL A 106 4.49 1.17 2.03
C VAL A 106 5.58 0.17 1.71
N VAL A 107 5.28 -1.11 1.87
CA VAL A 107 6.19 -2.21 1.55
C VAL A 107 5.61 -3.04 0.42
N THR A 108 6.39 -3.26 -0.63
CA THR A 108 5.93 -3.98 -1.81
C THR A 108 7.08 -4.74 -2.48
N THR A 109 6.78 -5.48 -3.54
CA THR A 109 7.79 -6.14 -4.40
C THR A 109 7.89 -5.44 -5.74
N VAL A 110 8.99 -5.68 -6.48
CA VAL A 110 9.14 -5.20 -7.86
C VAL A 110 7.94 -5.62 -8.73
N SER A 111 7.53 -6.89 -8.64
CA SER A 111 6.40 -7.44 -9.42
C SER A 111 5.07 -6.72 -9.11
N ALA A 112 4.83 -6.39 -7.84
CA ALA A 112 3.64 -5.67 -7.42
C ALA A 112 3.66 -4.20 -7.88
N ALA A 113 4.81 -3.52 -7.73
CA ALA A 113 4.98 -2.11 -8.06
C ALA A 113 4.86 -1.81 -9.57
N MET A 114 5.23 -2.76 -10.42
CA MET A 114 5.10 -2.63 -11.88
C MET A 114 3.66 -2.75 -12.36
N GLN A 115 2.76 -3.29 -11.53
CA GLN A 115 1.39 -3.51 -11.91
C GLN A 115 0.58 -2.21 -11.86
N ARG A 116 -0.16 -1.91 -12.95
CA ARG A 116 -1.09 -0.78 -12.96
C ARG A 116 -2.19 -0.99 -11.93
N THR A 117 -2.53 0.10 -11.24
CA THR A 117 -3.59 0.14 -10.23
C THR A 117 -4.78 0.94 -10.74
N PRO A 118 -5.98 0.73 -10.16
CA PRO A 118 -7.13 1.58 -10.44
C PRO A 118 -6.82 3.06 -10.14
N PRO A 119 -7.40 4.01 -10.90
CA PRO A 119 -7.31 5.42 -10.57
C PRO A 119 -7.81 5.72 -9.17
N ARG A 120 -7.23 6.73 -8.52
CA ARG A 120 -7.59 7.12 -7.14
C ARG A 120 -9.07 7.46 -7.01
N GLU A 121 -9.65 8.11 -8.01
CA GLU A 121 -11.05 8.51 -8.03
C GLU A 121 -11.99 7.29 -7.97
N VAL A 122 -11.61 6.21 -8.68
CA VAL A 122 -12.37 4.95 -8.68
C VAL A 122 -12.26 4.28 -7.31
N THR A 123 -11.05 4.20 -6.74
CA THR A 123 -10.84 3.61 -5.41
C THR A 123 -11.60 4.38 -4.31
N CYS A 124 -11.59 5.72 -4.35
CA CYS A 124 -12.32 6.53 -3.38
C CYS A 124 -13.85 6.39 -3.52
N GLY A 125 -14.36 6.21 -4.74
CA GLY A 125 -15.79 6.07 -5.01
C GLY A 125 -16.35 4.66 -4.78
N ALA A 126 -15.49 3.64 -4.72
CA ALA A 126 -15.88 2.25 -4.56
C ALA A 126 -16.10 1.81 -3.10
N GLY A 127 -15.90 2.70 -2.12
CA GLY A 127 -16.10 2.40 -0.70
C GLY A 127 -17.52 2.69 -0.21
N PHE A 128 -18.01 1.85 0.71
CA PHE A 128 -19.22 2.10 1.49
C PHE A 128 -18.86 2.19 2.98
N GLN A 129 -19.29 3.27 3.64
CA GLN A 129 -19.07 3.48 5.07
C GLN A 129 -20.41 3.52 5.79
N THR A 130 -20.50 2.81 6.92
CA THR A 130 -21.67 2.81 7.79
C THR A 130 -21.24 2.84 9.26
N THR A 131 -22.13 3.25 10.15
CA THR A 131 -21.93 3.24 11.60
C THR A 131 -23.23 2.86 12.31
N VAL A 132 -23.14 2.39 13.55
CA VAL A 132 -24.32 2.02 14.34
C VAL A 132 -25.21 3.24 14.55
N GLY A 133 -26.51 3.08 14.28
CA GLY A 133 -27.52 4.15 14.41
C GLY A 133 -27.70 5.00 13.16
N LEU A 134 -27.01 4.69 12.05
CA LEU A 134 -27.27 5.32 10.76
C LEU A 134 -28.47 4.67 10.07
N ASP A 135 -29.48 5.46 9.70
CA ASP A 135 -30.56 5.00 8.82
C ASP A 135 -30.02 4.81 7.41
N LEU A 136 -30.22 3.61 6.85
CA LEU A 136 -29.69 3.21 5.55
C LEU A 136 -30.82 3.04 4.53
N ASP A 137 -30.60 3.55 3.32
CA ASP A 137 -31.42 3.19 2.16
C ASP A 137 -31.01 1.79 1.68
N THR A 138 -31.85 0.79 1.99
CA THR A 138 -31.64 -0.60 1.58
C THR A 138 -31.47 -0.74 0.07
N ALA A 139 -32.22 0.02 -0.73
CA ALA A 139 -32.12 -0.06 -2.18
C ALA A 139 -30.78 0.51 -2.69
N ALA A 140 -30.24 1.53 -2.04
CA ALA A 140 -28.89 2.03 -2.33
C ALA A 140 -27.81 1.01 -1.98
N LEU A 141 -27.98 0.31 -0.86
CA LEU A 141 -27.06 -0.73 -0.42
C LEU A 141 -27.06 -1.94 -1.37
N GLU A 142 -28.23 -2.39 -1.82
CA GLU A 142 -28.36 -3.46 -2.82
C GLU A 142 -27.69 -3.09 -4.14
N ARG A 143 -27.90 -1.86 -4.63
CA ARG A 143 -27.21 -1.36 -5.84
C ARG A 143 -25.70 -1.35 -5.66
N TYR A 144 -25.21 -0.96 -4.48
CA TYR A 144 -23.78 -0.95 -4.18
C TYR A 144 -23.18 -2.36 -4.23
N PHE A 145 -23.81 -3.35 -3.58
CA PHE A 145 -23.30 -4.73 -3.59
C PHE A 145 -23.31 -5.35 -4.99
N ALA A 146 -24.42 -5.19 -5.72
CA ALA A 146 -24.53 -5.69 -7.09
C ALA A 146 -23.46 -5.09 -8.02
N ALA A 147 -23.17 -3.79 -7.88
CA ALA A 147 -22.13 -3.12 -8.68
C ALA A 147 -20.71 -3.57 -8.34
N ASN A 148 -20.46 -4.06 -7.12
CA ASN A 148 -19.16 -4.51 -6.64
C ASN A 148 -18.99 -6.05 -6.66
N GLY A 149 -19.98 -6.79 -7.17
CA GLY A 149 -19.90 -8.24 -7.36
C GLY A 149 -20.15 -9.07 -6.10
N TYR A 150 -20.91 -8.53 -5.13
CA TYR A 150 -21.36 -9.22 -3.92
C TYR A 150 -22.80 -9.73 -4.06
#